data_AF-Q5W5M0-F1
#
_entry.id   AF-Q5W5M0-F1
#
_cell.length_a   1.000
_cell.length_b   1.000
_cell.length_c   1.000
_cell.angle_alpha   90.00
_cell.angle_beta   90.00
_cell.angle_gamma   90.00
#
_symmetry.space_group_name_H-M   'P 1'
#
loop_
_entity.id
_entity.type
_entity.pdbx_description
1 polymer ?
#
loop_
_entity_poly.entity_id
_entity_poly.type
_entity_poly.pdbx_seq_one_letter_code
_entity_poly.pdbx_strand_id
1 'polypeptide(L)'
;EEGVKFAENFNKDPAIMQQKKAEVDRFCRPNAQNHDSAVRDKAVKPMITLRSARQADGSRPAVLMCSAYEFYPKKIKVSWLRDGKVVTSDVTSTMEMADGD
;
A
#
# COMPACT_ATOMS: atom_id res chain seq x y z
N GLU A 1 -6.96 24.96 24.95
CA GLU A 1 -8.05 24.81 25.94
C GLU A 1 -9.34 24.22 25.36
N GLU A 2 -9.74 24.56 24.13
CA GLU A 2 -11.03 24.10 23.56
C GLU A 2 -11.19 22.57 23.49
N GLY A 3 -10.14 21.84 23.07
CA GLY A 3 -10.18 20.37 23.04
C GLY A 3 -10.48 19.72 24.40
N VAL A 4 -10.04 20.36 25.50
CA VAL A 4 -10.34 19.88 26.87
C VAL A 4 -11.82 20.09 27.20
N LYS A 5 -12.39 21.26 26.85
CA LYS A 5 -13.81 21.54 27.06
C LYS A 5 -14.71 20.57 26.27
N PHE A 6 -14.35 20.28 25.01
CA PHE A 6 -15.07 19.27 24.23
C PHE A 6 -14.96 17.88 24.85
N ALA A 7 -13.76 17.46 25.24
CA ALA A 7 -13.56 16.15 25.87
C ALA A 7 -14.37 16.02 27.17
N GLU A 8 -14.37 17.03 28.04
CA GLU A 8 -15.17 17.02 29.26
C GLU A 8 -16.66 16.89 28.98
N ASN A 9 -17.18 17.58 27.97
CA ASN A 9 -18.59 17.50 27.59
C ASN A 9 -18.95 16.11 27.04
N PHE A 10 -18.13 15.54 26.15
CA PHE A 10 -18.35 14.20 25.61
C PHE A 10 -18.21 13.10 26.69
N ASN A 11 -17.24 13.23 27.58
CA ASN A 11 -16.98 12.23 28.63
C ASN A 11 -18.06 12.20 29.72
N LYS A 12 -18.82 13.28 29.91
CA LYS A 12 -19.92 13.36 30.87
C LYS A 12 -21.22 12.73 30.37
N ASP A 13 -21.33 12.42 29.08
CA ASP A 13 -22.50 11.76 28.50
C ASP A 13 -22.32 10.23 28.50
N PRO A 14 -23.02 9.49 29.38
CA PRO A 14 -22.90 8.04 29.46
C PRO A 14 -23.42 7.32 28.22
N ALA A 15 -24.38 7.90 27.49
CA ALA A 15 -24.94 7.30 26.27
C ALA A 15 -23.90 7.32 25.15
N ILE A 16 -23.21 8.47 24.96
CA ILE A 16 -22.12 8.58 23.99
C ILE A 16 -20.99 7.62 24.35
N MET A 17 -20.60 7.54 25.63
CA MET A 17 -19.52 6.66 26.07
C MET A 17 -19.85 5.17 25.88
N GLN A 18 -21.07 4.74 26.21
CA GLN A 18 -21.51 3.36 25.97
C GLN A 18 -21.59 3.07 24.47
N GLN A 19 -22.09 4.03 23.68
CA GLN A 19 -22.15 3.93 22.23
C GLN A 19 -20.74 3.74 21.65
N LYS A 20 -19.76 4.56 22.04
CA LYS A 20 -18.38 4.47 21.53
C LYS A 20 -17.71 3.15 21.89
N LYS A 21 -17.89 2.65 23.11
CA LYS A 21 -17.36 1.33 23.53
C LYS A 21 -17.87 0.19 22.66
N ALA A 22 -19.14 0.24 22.25
CA ALA A 22 -19.76 -0.81 21.44
C ALA A 22 -19.53 -0.65 19.93
N GLU A 23 -18.92 0.45 19.44
CA GLU A 23 -18.69 0.68 18.00
C GLU A 23 -17.82 -0.40 17.35
N VAL A 24 -16.81 -0.90 18.06
CA VAL A 24 -15.88 -1.92 17.52
C VAL A 24 -16.65 -3.16 17.06
N ASP A 25 -17.58 -3.65 17.90
CA ASP A 25 -18.26 -4.91 17.64
C ASP A 25 -19.55 -4.74 16.85
N ARG A 26 -20.28 -3.62 17.00
CA ARG A 26 -21.52 -3.41 16.24
C ARG A 26 -21.32 -2.78 14.86
N PHE A 27 -20.22 -2.04 14.66
CA PHE A 27 -19.99 -1.26 13.45
C PHE A 27 -18.68 -1.64 12.77
N CYS A 28 -17.53 -1.51 13.44
CA CYS A 28 -16.24 -1.64 12.76
C CYS A 28 -15.97 -3.06 12.26
N ARG A 29 -16.09 -4.08 13.12
CA ARG A 29 -15.82 -5.48 12.78
C ARG A 29 -16.74 -6.02 11.68
N PRO A 30 -18.07 -5.95 11.77
CA PRO A 30 -18.94 -6.51 10.74
C PRO A 30 -18.79 -5.76 9.40
N ASN A 31 -18.65 -4.44 9.40
CA ASN A 31 -18.44 -3.70 8.16
C ASN A 31 -17.06 -3.96 7.54
N ALA A 32 -16.01 -4.10 8.35
CA ALA A 32 -14.70 -4.52 7.84
C ALA A 32 -14.81 -5.89 7.16
N GLN A 33 -15.48 -6.86 7.81
CA GLN A 33 -15.70 -8.20 7.27
C GLN A 33 -16.48 -8.20 5.96
N ASN A 34 -17.51 -7.35 5.83
CA ASN A 34 -18.25 -7.18 4.58
C ASN A 34 -17.37 -6.71 3.41
N HIS A 35 -16.23 -6.06 3.70
CA HIS A 35 -15.28 -5.58 2.71
C HIS A 35 -14.01 -6.44 2.60
N ASP A 36 -13.89 -7.56 3.33
CA ASP A 36 -12.68 -8.37 3.34
C ASP A 36 -12.32 -8.85 1.93
N SER A 37 -13.29 -9.34 1.15
CA SER A 37 -13.05 -9.81 -0.22
C SER A 37 -12.59 -8.71 -1.19
N ALA A 38 -12.94 -7.46 -0.92
CA ALA A 38 -12.61 -6.31 -1.76
C ALA A 38 -11.32 -5.59 -1.33
N VAL A 39 -10.85 -5.82 -0.10
CA VAL A 39 -9.71 -5.10 0.49
C VAL A 39 -8.67 -6.05 1.08
N ARG A 40 -9.04 -6.91 2.04
CA ARG A 40 -8.08 -7.77 2.73
C ARG A 40 -7.61 -8.95 1.87
N ASP A 41 -8.57 -9.61 1.24
CA ASP A 41 -8.34 -10.83 0.46
C ASP A 41 -8.11 -10.51 -1.03
N LYS A 42 -8.34 -9.26 -1.44
CA LYS A 42 -8.09 -8.82 -2.80
C LYS A 42 -6.61 -8.96 -3.10
N ALA A 43 -6.31 -9.66 -4.19
CA ALA A 43 -4.97 -9.77 -4.73
C ALA A 43 -5.05 -9.61 -6.25
N VAL A 44 -4.26 -8.68 -6.78
CA VAL A 44 -4.16 -8.43 -8.21
C VAL A 44 -2.71 -8.66 -8.63
N LYS A 45 -2.52 -9.52 -9.64
CA LYS A 45 -1.19 -9.84 -10.15
C LYS A 45 -0.61 -8.64 -10.88
N PRO A 46 0.68 -8.32 -10.69
CA PRO A 46 1.31 -7.21 -11.39
C PRO A 46 1.40 -7.46 -12.89
N MET A 47 1.15 -6.42 -13.65
CA MET A 47 1.55 -6.34 -15.05
C MET A 47 3.01 -5.87 -15.11
N ILE A 48 3.87 -6.67 -15.75
CA ILE A 48 5.32 -6.42 -15.81
C ILE A 48 5.72 -6.00 -17.22
N THR A 49 6.40 -4.87 -17.31
CA THR A 49 7.04 -4.39 -18.54
C THR A 49 8.54 -4.33 -18.35
N LEU A 50 9.28 -5.04 -19.20
CA LEU A 50 10.74 -5.02 -19.23
C LEU A 50 11.22 -4.31 -20.50
N ARG A 51 12.03 -3.26 -20.35
CA ARG A 51 12.59 -2.54 -21.48
C ARG A 51 14.05 -2.18 -21.28
N SER A 52 14.79 -2.11 -22.39
CA SER A 52 16.10 -1.44 -22.41
C SER A 52 15.88 0.07 -22.40
N ALA A 53 16.47 0.76 -21.43
CA ALA A 53 16.47 2.21 -21.35
C ALA A 53 17.89 2.75 -21.49
N ARG A 54 18.05 3.80 -22.31
CA ARG A 54 19.27 4.62 -22.34
C ARG A 54 18.93 5.98 -21.75
N GLN A 55 19.86 6.58 -21.03
CA GLN A 55 19.71 7.98 -20.67
C GLN A 55 19.78 8.85 -21.93
N ALA A 56 19.10 10.00 -21.91
CA ALA A 56 19.00 10.92 -23.04
C ALA A 56 20.35 11.44 -23.55
N ASP A 57 21.38 11.42 -22.70
CA ASP A 57 22.73 11.89 -23.00
C ASP A 57 23.60 10.84 -23.72
N GLY A 58 23.13 9.59 -23.85
CA GLY A 58 23.83 8.51 -24.55
C GLY A 58 25.16 8.06 -23.91
N SER A 59 25.59 8.70 -22.83
CA SER A 59 26.91 8.50 -22.21
C SER A 59 26.98 7.25 -21.33
N ARG A 60 25.83 6.82 -20.80
CA ARG A 60 25.75 5.65 -19.90
C ARG A 60 25.35 4.38 -20.64
N PRO A 61 25.88 3.22 -20.24
CA PRO A 61 25.44 1.92 -20.74
C PRO A 61 23.92 1.76 -20.65
N ALA A 62 23.33 1.00 -21.57
CA ALA A 62 21.91 0.68 -21.51
C ALA A 62 21.59 -0.05 -20.19
N VAL A 63 20.57 0.42 -19.48
CA VAL A 63 20.04 -0.23 -18.28
C VAL A 63 18.77 -0.99 -18.62
N LEU A 64 18.54 -2.11 -17.93
CA LEU A 64 17.24 -2.77 -17.97
C LEU A 64 16.31 -2.10 -16.97
N MET A 65 15.14 -1.69 -17.42
CA MET A 65 14.11 -1.11 -16.58
C MET A 65 12.92 -2.05 -16.53
N CYS A 66 12.64 -2.56 -15.32
CA CYS A 66 11.46 -3.34 -15.01
C CYS A 66 10.44 -2.42 -14.34
N SER A 67 9.24 -2.35 -14.92
CA SER A 67 8.13 -1.60 -14.35
C SER A 67 6.99 -2.56 -14.01
N ALA A 68 6.48 -2.46 -12.79
CA ALA A 68 5.37 -3.26 -12.29
C ALA A 68 4.17 -2.36 -12.04
N TYR A 69 3.03 -2.70 -12.63
CA TYR A 69 1.79 -1.91 -12.60
C TYR A 69 0.61 -2.77 -12.16
N GLU A 70 -0.50 -2.12 -11.81
CA GLU A 70 -1.81 -2.75 -11.60
C GLU A 70 -1.79 -3.93 -10.61
N PHE A 71 -1.07 -3.77 -9.50
CA PHE A 71 -0.97 -4.81 -8.48
C PHE A 71 -1.52 -4.34 -7.15
N TYR A 72 -2.07 -5.30 -6.41
CA TYR A 72 -2.57 -5.08 -5.07
C TYR A 72 -2.35 -6.36 -4.24
N PRO A 73 -1.94 -6.26 -2.96
CA PRO A 73 -1.67 -5.03 -2.19
C PRO A 73 -0.33 -4.36 -2.57
N LYS A 74 -0.08 -3.16 -2.02
CA LYS A 74 1.10 -2.32 -2.31
C LYS A 74 2.47 -3.01 -2.16
N LYS A 75 2.58 -4.04 -1.31
CA LYS A 75 3.87 -4.68 -1.04
C LYS A 75 4.25 -5.64 -2.17
N ILE A 76 5.37 -5.38 -2.83
CA ILE A 76 5.95 -6.23 -3.88
C ILE A 76 7.44 -6.48 -3.61
N LYS A 77 7.97 -7.57 -4.15
CA LYS A 77 9.41 -7.85 -4.17
C LYS A 77 9.85 -8.11 -5.60
N VAL A 78 10.82 -7.35 -6.09
CA VAL A 78 11.40 -7.51 -7.42
C VAL A 78 12.86 -7.95 -7.27
N SER A 79 13.28 -8.94 -8.08
CA SER A 79 14.65 -9.43 -8.11
C SER A 79 15.12 -9.60 -9.54
N TRP A 80 16.39 -9.30 -9.79
CA TRP A 80 17.03 -9.52 -11.08
C TRP A 80 17.82 -10.81 -11.07
N LEU A 81 17.74 -11.56 -12.15
CA LEU A 81 18.53 -12.77 -12.37
C LEU A 81 19.38 -12.61 -13.62
N ARG A 82 20.64 -13.07 -13.55
CA ARG A 82 21.54 -13.24 -14.69
C ARG A 82 21.95 -14.70 -14.72
N ASP A 83 21.60 -15.39 -15.80
CA ASP A 83 21.87 -16.82 -15.97
C ASP A 83 21.34 -17.67 -14.79
N GLY A 84 20.15 -17.33 -14.31
CA GLY A 84 19.48 -18.00 -13.18
C GLY A 84 20.02 -17.63 -11.79
N LYS A 85 21.05 -16.79 -11.68
CA LYS A 85 21.62 -16.35 -10.39
C LYS A 85 21.14 -14.94 -10.04
N VAL A 86 20.75 -14.74 -8.78
CA VAL A 86 20.30 -13.43 -8.29
C VAL A 86 21.44 -12.41 -8.36
N VAL A 87 21.15 -11.24 -8.93
CA VAL A 87 22.07 -10.10 -8.99
C VAL A 87 21.55 -9.01 -8.07
N THR A 88 22.42 -8.52 -7.20
CA THR A 88 22.13 -7.42 -6.27
C THR A 88 23.01 -6.19 -6.52
N SER A 89 24.12 -6.34 -7.24
CA SER A 89 24.99 -5.23 -7.65
C SER A 89 24.31 -4.41 -8.74
N ASP A 90 24.43 -3.09 -8.66
CA ASP A 90 23.94 -2.13 -9.67
C ASP A 90 22.42 -2.21 -9.94
N VAL A 91 21.65 -2.68 -8.95
CA VAL A 91 20.19 -2.68 -8.99
C VAL A 91 19.66 -1.55 -8.12
N THR A 92 18.81 -0.71 -8.69
CA THR A 92 18.08 0.33 -7.97
C THR A 92 16.58 0.11 -8.14
N SER A 93 15.80 0.46 -7.13
CA SER A 93 14.34 0.41 -7.16
C SER A 93 13.76 1.74 -6.68
N THR A 94 12.63 2.12 -7.25
CA THR A 94 11.83 3.26 -6.77
C THR A 94 10.86 2.78 -5.70
N MET A 95 10.38 3.71 -4.87
CA MET A 95 9.27 3.41 -3.95
C MET A 95 8.00 3.10 -4.74
N GLU A 96 7.13 2.25 -4.19
CA GLU A 96 5.84 1.96 -4.79
C GLU A 96 4.89 3.15 -4.61
N MET A 97 4.25 3.55 -5.71
CA MET A 97 3.30 4.66 -5.76
C MET A 97 1.89 4.10 -5.87
N ALA A 98 0.97 4.63 -5.07
CA ALA A 98 -0.45 4.32 -5.20
C ALA A 98 -1.04 5.14 -6.36
N ASP A 99 -1.80 4.49 -7.22
CA ASP A 99 -2.55 5.07 -8.33
C ASP A 99 -3.92 5.62 -7.88
N GLY A 100 -4.52 4.99 -6.86
CA GLY A 100 -5.77 5.45 -6.24
C GLY A 100 -7.04 4.73 -6.73
N ASP A 101 -6.88 3.68 -7.52
CA ASP A 101 -7.97 2.85 -8.08
C ASP A 101 -8.43 1.71 -7.14
#